data_AF-A0A938H5Q0-F1
#
_entry.id   AF-A0A938H5Q0-F1
#
_cell.length_a   1.000
_cell.length_b   1.000
_cell.length_c   1.000
_cell.angle_alpha   90.00
_cell.angle_beta   90.00
_cell.angle_gamma   90.00
#
_symmetry.space_group_name_H-M   'P 1'
#
loop_
_entity.id
_entity.type
_entity.pdbx_description
1 polymer ?
#
loop_
_entity_poly.entity_id
_entity_poly.type
_entity_poly.pdbx_seq_one_letter_code
_entity_poly.pdbx_strand_id
1 'polypeptide(L)'
;MAWIPMVAVGLGGAVALLFTLWVLHCRWQNAGVVDIGWTLAIGMQAIAAALLGSGDPVRRTIIGVIGGTWSLRLATHLIVRVAGKPEDPRYAELRGRWGGNVEAKMLAFFLFQGVLATALASPFFVAAMDPSPILHLVFLTGVALAAIAVVGEGVADAQLRRFVADSATRGQVCRVGLWGWSRHPNYFFDWLSWCAFVLLALPSPFGWATIGSPLLMLYFLLKVTGIAATEAHAVQSRGEAYRRYQREVSAFVPWPPHRGS
;
A
#
# COMPACT_ATOMS: atom_id res chain seq x y z
N MET A 1 23.07 -18.73 -3.23
CA MET A 1 22.38 -19.23 -2.01
C MET A 1 22.08 -18.13 -0.97
N ALA A 2 22.68 -16.94 -1.04
CA ALA A 2 22.54 -15.89 -0.03
C ALA A 2 21.15 -15.20 0.07
N TRP A 3 20.23 -15.39 -0.88
CA TRP A 3 18.88 -14.80 -0.81
C TRP A 3 17.87 -15.65 -0.02
N ILE A 4 18.11 -16.96 0.13
CA ILE A 4 17.18 -17.88 0.80
C ILE A 4 16.94 -17.50 2.27
N PRO A 5 17.97 -17.19 3.08
CA PRO A 5 17.74 -16.84 4.49
C PRO A 5 16.88 -15.58 4.65
N MET A 6 17.15 -14.56 3.84
CA MET A 6 16.44 -13.29 3.86
C MET A 6 14.96 -13.45 3.50
N VAL A 7 14.66 -14.17 2.41
CA VAL A 7 13.27 -14.45 2.00
C VAL A 7 12.57 -15.36 3.00
N ALA A 8 13.24 -16.38 3.53
CA ALA A 8 12.66 -17.31 4.50
C ALA A 8 12.34 -16.62 5.83
N VAL A 9 13.26 -15.82 6.37
CA VAL A 9 13.04 -15.05 7.61
C VAL A 9 11.91 -14.05 7.41
N GLY A 10 11.91 -13.34 6.28
CA GLY A 10 10.88 -12.36 5.98
C GLY A 10 9.50 -13.00 5.78
N LEU A 11 9.39 -14.08 5.01
CA LEU A 11 8.14 -14.84 4.82
C LEU A 11 7.64 -15.43 6.13
N GLY A 12 8.53 -16.07 6.91
CA GLY A 12 8.20 -16.62 8.22
C GLY A 12 7.67 -15.54 9.17
N GLY A 13 8.30 -14.36 9.19
CA GLY A 13 7.84 -13.21 9.94
C GLY A 13 6.48 -12.69 9.48
N ALA A 14 6.26 -12.56 8.16
CA ALA A 14 4.99 -12.12 7.59
C ALA A 14 3.84 -13.09 7.91
N VAL A 15 4.10 -14.40 7.78
CA VAL A 15 3.14 -15.47 8.11
C VAL A 15 2.82 -15.47 9.60
N ALA A 16 3.83 -15.37 10.46
CA ALA A 16 3.64 -15.32 11.92
C ALA A 16 2.84 -14.08 12.35
N LEU A 17 3.14 -12.92 11.76
CA LEU A 17 2.40 -11.68 12.00
C LEU A 17 0.93 -11.83 11.60
N LEU A 18 0.66 -12.30 10.38
CA LEU A 18 -0.72 -12.40 9.88
C LEU A 18 -1.50 -13.51 10.56
N PHE A 19 -0.86 -14.61 10.95
CA PHE A 19 -1.49 -15.60 11.82
C PHE A 19 -1.89 -14.99 13.17
N THR A 20 -1.00 -14.21 13.79
CA THR A 20 -1.28 -13.52 15.07
C THR A 20 -2.46 -12.55 14.91
N LEU A 21 -2.48 -11.77 13.83
CA LEU A 21 -3.58 -10.85 13.53
C LEU A 21 -4.89 -11.57 13.20
N TRP A 22 -4.85 -12.77 12.62
CA TRP A 22 -6.03 -13.61 12.46
C TRP A 22 -6.59 -14.06 13.81
N VAL A 23 -5.74 -14.47 14.76
CA VAL A 23 -6.18 -14.81 16.13
C VAL A 23 -6.84 -13.59 16.80
N LEU A 24 -6.28 -12.39 16.62
CA LEU A 24 -6.88 -11.15 17.14
C LEU A 24 -8.19 -10.80 16.42
N HIS A 25 -8.26 -11.03 15.11
CA HIS A 25 -9.48 -10.89 14.32
C HIS A 25 -10.60 -11.78 14.87
N CYS A 26 -10.35 -13.05 15.18
CA CYS A 26 -11.38 -13.94 15.73
C CYS A 26 -11.99 -13.39 17.04
N ARG A 27 -11.21 -12.61 17.82
CA ARG A 27 -11.70 -11.94 19.05
C ARG A 27 -12.44 -10.64 18.76
N TRP A 28 -11.93 -9.80 17.87
CA TRP A 28 -12.47 -8.47 17.60
C TRP A 28 -13.52 -8.41 16.49
N GLN A 29 -13.67 -9.50 15.73
CA GLN A 29 -14.60 -9.64 14.61
C GLN A 29 -14.45 -8.55 13.54
N ASN A 30 -13.22 -8.05 13.38
CA ASN A 30 -12.86 -7.01 12.42
C ASN A 30 -11.65 -7.45 11.60
N ALA A 31 -11.88 -7.82 10.34
CA ALA A 31 -10.83 -8.30 9.43
C ALA A 31 -9.98 -7.15 8.86
N GLY A 32 -10.33 -5.89 9.11
CA GLY A 32 -9.54 -4.72 8.69
C GLY A 32 -8.11 -4.69 9.24
N VAL A 33 -7.84 -5.43 10.33
CA VAL A 33 -6.48 -5.59 10.86
C VAL A 33 -5.52 -6.27 9.89
N VAL A 34 -6.04 -7.01 8.90
CA VAL A 34 -5.21 -7.66 7.88
C VAL A 34 -4.45 -6.66 7.01
N ASP A 35 -5.04 -5.49 6.71
CA ASP A 35 -4.39 -4.46 5.88
C ASP A 35 -3.20 -3.84 6.64
N ILE A 36 -3.34 -3.69 7.96
CA ILE A 36 -2.24 -3.26 8.85
C ILE A 36 -1.12 -4.31 8.83
N GLY A 37 -1.49 -5.59 8.98
CA GLY A 37 -0.57 -6.71 8.95
C GLY A 37 0.20 -6.85 7.66
N TRP A 38 -0.50 -6.73 6.53
CA TRP A 38 0.10 -6.80 5.20
C TRP A 38 1.11 -5.67 4.98
N THR A 39 0.76 -4.45 5.41
CA THR A 39 1.64 -3.28 5.33
C THR A 39 2.91 -3.47 6.18
N LEU A 40 2.73 -3.92 7.43
CA LEU A 40 3.85 -4.20 8.34
C LEU A 40 4.71 -5.36 7.83
N ALA A 41 4.11 -6.39 7.24
CA ALA A 41 4.82 -7.50 6.65
C ALA A 41 5.79 -7.00 5.56
N ILE A 42 5.36 -6.13 4.64
CA ILE A 42 6.25 -5.54 3.62
C ILE A 42 7.40 -4.75 4.26
N GLY A 43 7.13 -3.96 5.31
CA GLY A 43 8.18 -3.24 6.04
C GLY A 43 9.19 -4.17 6.71
N MET A 44 8.70 -5.24 7.33
CA MET A 44 9.56 -6.29 7.91
C MET A 44 10.43 -6.95 6.84
N GLN A 45 9.91 -7.18 5.63
CA GLN A 45 10.67 -7.71 4.51
C GLN A 45 11.80 -6.75 4.09
N ALA A 46 11.52 -5.45 4.01
CA ALA A 46 12.54 -4.44 3.70
C ALA A 46 13.64 -4.36 4.77
N ILE A 47 13.27 -4.44 6.05
CA ILE A 47 14.21 -4.46 7.18
C ILE A 47 15.03 -5.76 7.18
N ALA A 48 14.39 -6.91 6.98
CA ALA A 48 15.09 -8.18 6.85
C ALA A 48 16.08 -8.15 5.68
N ALA A 49 15.71 -7.51 4.57
CA ALA A 49 16.60 -7.32 3.43
C ALA A 49 17.81 -6.43 3.76
N ALA A 50 17.57 -5.34 4.49
CA ALA A 50 18.64 -4.47 4.95
C ALA A 50 19.62 -5.19 5.90
N LEU A 51 19.11 -6.01 6.82
CA LEU A 51 19.93 -6.68 7.84
C LEU A 51 20.65 -7.93 7.33
N LEU A 52 19.98 -8.74 6.51
CA LEU A 52 20.45 -10.07 6.11
C LEU A 52 21.01 -10.13 4.68
N GLY A 53 20.82 -9.09 3.88
CA GLY A 53 21.38 -9.01 2.53
C GLY A 53 22.91 -9.16 2.54
N SER A 54 23.49 -9.60 1.43
CA SER A 54 24.96 -9.70 1.28
C SER A 54 25.55 -8.61 0.38
N GLY A 55 24.71 -7.73 -0.17
CA GLY A 55 25.13 -6.62 -1.01
C GLY A 55 25.71 -5.46 -0.22
N ASP A 56 25.92 -4.34 -0.93
CA ASP A 56 26.50 -3.11 -0.39
C ASP A 56 25.71 -2.60 0.83
N PRO A 57 26.38 -2.30 1.97
CA PRO A 57 25.70 -1.85 3.19
C PRO A 57 24.92 -0.56 3.02
N VAL A 58 25.44 0.42 2.27
CA VAL A 58 24.78 1.73 2.09
C VAL A 58 23.47 1.54 1.35
N ARG A 59 23.49 0.81 0.24
CA ARG A 59 22.30 0.46 -0.55
C ARG A 59 21.25 -0.25 0.31
N ARG A 60 21.66 -1.27 1.06
CA ARG A 60 20.79 -2.05 1.96
C ARG A 60 20.16 -1.19 3.05
N THR A 61 20.92 -0.28 3.66
CA THR A 61 20.39 0.65 4.65
C THR A 61 19.37 1.60 4.03
N ILE A 62 19.63 2.16 2.85
CA ILE A 62 18.70 3.07 2.16
C ILE A 62 17.37 2.37 1.87
N ILE A 63 17.38 1.18 1.28
CA ILE A 63 16.14 0.45 0.98
C ILE A 63 15.37 0.06 2.24
N GLY A 64 16.07 -0.29 3.33
CA GLY A 64 15.46 -0.61 4.62
C GLY A 64 14.77 0.60 5.24
N VAL A 65 15.42 1.76 5.20
CA VAL A 65 14.84 3.03 5.68
C VAL A 65 13.64 3.42 4.84
N ILE A 66 13.72 3.35 3.51
CA ILE A 66 12.61 3.69 2.61
C ILE A 66 11.42 2.76 2.84
N GLY A 67 11.62 1.44 2.78
CA GLY A 67 10.55 0.46 2.97
C GLY A 67 9.96 0.49 4.37
N GLY A 68 10.80 0.65 5.40
CA GLY A 68 10.36 0.79 6.79
C GLY A 68 9.57 2.07 7.03
N THR A 69 9.99 3.21 6.46
CA THR A 69 9.28 4.49 6.58
C THR A 69 7.92 4.45 5.89
N TRP A 70 7.86 3.92 4.66
CA TRP A 70 6.60 3.73 3.94
C TRP A 70 5.64 2.83 4.74
N SER A 71 6.14 1.70 5.23
CA SER A 71 5.35 0.74 6.01
C SER A 71 4.83 1.34 7.31
N LEU A 72 5.68 1.99 8.10
CA LEU A 72 5.29 2.61 9.37
C LEU A 72 4.22 3.68 9.16
N ARG A 73 4.39 4.53 8.14
CA ARG A 73 3.43 5.58 7.79
C ARG A 73 2.08 4.98 7.43
N LEU A 74 2.04 4.04 6.47
CA LEU A 74 0.80 3.45 6.00
C LEU A 74 0.12 2.62 7.10
N ALA A 75 0.88 1.84 7.87
CA ALA A 75 0.34 1.08 9.01
C ALA A 75 -0.28 2.01 10.07
N THR A 76 0.38 3.13 10.39
CA THR A 76 -0.16 4.13 11.33
C THR A 76 -1.47 4.72 10.82
N HIS A 77 -1.54 5.05 9.52
CA HIS A 77 -2.77 5.53 8.90
C HIS A 77 -3.91 4.49 9.00
N LEU A 78 -3.61 3.22 8.73
CA LEU A 78 -4.58 2.13 8.79
C LEU A 78 -5.02 1.80 10.22
N ILE A 79 -4.12 1.85 11.21
CA ILE A 79 -4.46 1.70 12.63
C ILE A 79 -5.49 2.75 13.03
N VAL A 80 -5.27 4.03 12.70
CA VAL A 80 -6.23 5.11 12.99
C VAL A 80 -7.54 4.92 12.22
N ARG A 81 -7.51 4.30 11.03
CA ARG A 81 -8.71 3.99 10.26
C ARG A 81 -9.55 2.89 10.91
N VAL A 82 -8.92 1.84 11.45
CA VAL A 82 -9.59 0.65 12.00
C VAL A 82 -9.96 0.82 13.48
N ALA A 83 -9.14 1.53 14.26
CA ALA A 83 -9.32 1.66 15.70
C ALA A 83 -10.67 2.26 16.09
N GLY A 84 -11.45 1.52 16.88
CA GLY A 84 -12.75 1.96 17.40
C GLY A 84 -13.85 2.11 16.35
N LYS A 85 -13.66 1.61 15.13
CA LYS A 85 -14.65 1.70 14.05
C LYS A 85 -15.19 0.31 13.68
N PRO A 86 -16.42 0.25 13.13
CA PRO A 86 -16.95 -0.98 12.54
C PRO A 86 -16.01 -1.55 11.48
N GLU A 87 -16.14 -2.85 11.22
CA GLU A 87 -15.40 -3.51 10.14
C GLU A 87 -15.66 -2.81 8.79
N ASP A 88 -14.62 -2.74 7.96
CA ASP A 88 -14.77 -2.23 6.60
C ASP A 88 -15.79 -3.08 5.83
N PRO A 89 -16.80 -2.45 5.17
CA PRO A 89 -17.86 -3.16 4.46
C PRO A 89 -17.37 -4.22 3.47
N ARG A 90 -16.17 -4.04 2.89
CA ARG A 90 -15.55 -5.01 1.98
C ARG A 90 -15.39 -6.39 2.63
N TYR A 91 -14.97 -6.44 3.89
CA TYR A 91 -14.76 -7.71 4.60
C TYR A 91 -16.07 -8.31 5.10
N ALA A 92 -17.02 -7.46 5.53
CA ALA A 92 -18.35 -7.91 5.90
C ALA A 92 -19.05 -8.56 4.70
N GLU A 93 -18.93 -7.96 3.52
CA GLU A 93 -19.44 -8.53 2.26
C GLU A 93 -18.73 -9.84 1.90
N LEU A 94 -17.40 -9.91 2.05
CA LEU A 94 -16.63 -11.11 1.80
C LEU A 94 -17.10 -12.28 2.71
N ARG A 95 -17.32 -12.00 4.00
CA ARG A 95 -17.89 -12.98 4.95
C ARG A 95 -19.29 -13.41 4.53
N GLY A 96 -20.16 -12.47 4.17
CA GLY A 96 -21.52 -12.77 3.73
C GLY A 96 -21.57 -13.64 2.47
N ARG A 97 -20.63 -13.46 1.54
CA ARG A 97 -20.50 -14.29 0.32
C ARG A 97 -19.90 -15.67 0.58
N TRP A 98 -19.12 -15.82 1.65
CA TRP A 98 -18.47 -17.09 1.97
C TRP A 98 -19.39 -17.99 2.79
N GLY A 99 -19.95 -19.03 2.16
CA GLY A 99 -20.61 -20.12 2.88
C GLY A 99 -19.62 -21.05 3.60
N GLY A 100 -20.11 -21.91 4.51
CA GLY A 100 -19.30 -22.91 5.20
C GLY A 100 -18.43 -22.33 6.33
N ASN A 101 -17.22 -22.88 6.54
CA ASN A 101 -16.33 -22.44 7.60
C ASN A 101 -15.62 -21.12 7.21
N VAL A 102 -16.26 -19.99 7.52
CA VAL A 102 -15.77 -18.63 7.25
C VAL A 102 -14.43 -18.36 7.93
N GLU A 103 -14.22 -18.85 9.15
CA GLU A 103 -12.99 -18.62 9.91
C GLU A 103 -11.78 -19.31 9.26
N ALA A 104 -11.95 -20.53 8.76
CA ALA A 104 -10.89 -21.22 8.01
C ALA A 104 -10.55 -20.51 6.69
N LYS A 105 -11.55 -19.95 6.00
CA LYS A 105 -11.34 -19.14 4.79
C LYS A 105 -10.64 -17.81 5.12
N MET A 106 -10.99 -17.18 6.24
CA MET A 106 -10.31 -16.00 6.75
C MET A 106 -8.86 -16.29 7.11
N LEU A 107 -8.58 -17.42 7.75
CA LEU A 107 -7.20 -17.86 8.01
C LEU A 107 -6.42 -17.98 6.69
N ALA A 108 -6.96 -18.71 5.71
CA ALA A 108 -6.33 -18.86 4.40
C ALA A 108 -6.09 -17.50 3.72
N PHE A 109 -7.06 -16.58 3.82
CA PHE A 109 -6.94 -15.23 3.30
C PHE A 109 -5.82 -14.43 3.99
N PHE A 110 -5.75 -14.43 5.32
CA PHE A 110 -4.68 -13.77 6.07
C PHE A 110 -3.30 -14.35 5.72
N LEU A 111 -3.16 -15.68 5.65
CA LEU A 111 -1.88 -16.29 5.28
C LEU A 111 -1.48 -15.98 3.83
N PHE A 112 -2.45 -15.98 2.91
CA PHE A 112 -2.22 -15.58 1.53
C PHE A 112 -1.71 -14.14 1.42
N GLN A 113 -2.20 -13.21 2.25
CA GLN A 113 -1.68 -11.85 2.31
C GLN A 113 -0.18 -11.81 2.65
N GLY A 114 0.33 -12.74 3.47
CA GLY A 114 1.75 -12.81 3.81
C GLY A 114 2.62 -13.28 2.65
N VAL A 115 2.14 -14.27 1.91
CA VAL A 115 2.79 -14.74 0.67
C VAL A 115 2.80 -13.64 -0.38
N LEU A 116 1.67 -12.96 -0.56
CA LEU A 116 1.53 -11.84 -1.50
C LEU A 116 2.44 -10.66 -1.14
N ALA A 117 2.51 -10.29 0.15
CA ALA A 117 3.42 -9.28 0.67
C ALA A 117 4.88 -9.62 0.35
N THR A 118 5.27 -10.89 0.48
CA THR A 118 6.62 -11.36 0.16
C THR A 118 6.94 -11.24 -1.33
N ALA A 119 6.00 -11.61 -2.21
CA ALA A 119 6.17 -11.46 -3.65
C ALA A 119 6.34 -9.98 -4.06
N LEU A 120 5.51 -9.11 -3.48
CA LEU A 120 5.56 -7.67 -3.70
C LEU A 120 6.82 -7.00 -3.16
N ALA A 121 7.38 -7.52 -2.06
CA ALA A 121 8.64 -7.08 -1.46
C ALA A 121 9.90 -7.51 -2.23
N SER A 122 9.75 -8.23 -3.35
CA SER A 122 10.89 -8.66 -4.19
C SER A 122 11.87 -7.56 -4.61
N PRO A 123 11.50 -6.28 -4.86
CA PRO A 123 12.47 -5.24 -5.14
C PRO A 123 13.48 -5.04 -4.00
N PHE A 124 13.06 -5.15 -2.73
CA PHE A 124 13.96 -4.98 -1.59
C PHE A 124 15.00 -6.10 -1.53
N PHE A 125 14.58 -7.33 -1.78
CA PHE A 125 15.49 -8.47 -1.80
C PHE A 125 16.51 -8.38 -2.93
N VAL A 126 16.07 -8.00 -4.14
CA VAL A 126 16.95 -7.89 -5.30
C VAL A 126 17.97 -6.75 -5.09
N ALA A 127 17.52 -5.59 -4.61
CA ALA A 127 18.41 -4.47 -4.31
C ALA A 127 19.39 -4.80 -3.17
N ALA A 128 18.98 -5.56 -2.15
CA ALA A 128 19.82 -5.93 -1.01
C ALA A 128 20.98 -6.89 -1.36
N MET A 129 20.94 -7.49 -2.55
CA MET A 129 21.92 -8.47 -3.02
C MET A 129 23.00 -7.87 -3.91
N ASP A 130 22.84 -6.62 -4.34
CA ASP A 130 23.77 -5.95 -5.25
C ASP A 130 25.05 -5.52 -4.50
N PRO A 131 26.22 -6.11 -4.81
CA PRO A 131 27.47 -5.78 -4.14
C PRO A 131 28.09 -4.47 -4.65
N SER A 132 27.53 -3.87 -5.71
CA SER A 132 28.10 -2.67 -6.30
C SER A 132 28.00 -1.48 -5.34
N PRO A 133 29.13 -0.85 -4.96
CA PRO A 133 29.12 0.35 -4.14
C PRO A 133 28.65 1.59 -4.93
N ILE A 134 28.53 1.48 -6.26
CA ILE A 134 28.10 2.58 -7.12
C ILE A 134 26.58 2.70 -7.08
N LEU A 135 26.09 3.83 -6.57
CA LEU A 135 24.68 4.20 -6.64
C LEU A 135 24.36 4.76 -8.03
N HIS A 136 23.86 3.90 -8.91
CA HIS A 136 23.45 4.29 -10.25
C HIS A 136 22.42 5.43 -10.22
N LEU A 137 22.43 6.30 -11.25
CA LEU A 137 21.45 7.37 -11.39
C LEU A 137 20.00 6.86 -11.28
N VAL A 138 19.71 5.68 -11.84
CA VAL A 138 18.41 5.01 -11.73
C VAL A 138 18.03 4.71 -10.27
N PHE A 139 18.98 4.26 -9.45
CA PHE A 139 18.77 4.03 -8.02
C PHE A 139 18.46 5.36 -7.30
N LEU A 140 19.24 6.40 -7.58
CA LEU A 140 19.03 7.73 -6.98
C LEU A 140 17.68 8.34 -7.38
N THR A 141 17.24 8.13 -8.62
CA THR A 141 15.89 8.48 -9.06
C THR A 141 14.83 7.71 -8.28
N GLY A 142 15.07 6.42 -7.99
CA GLY A 142 14.21 5.64 -7.10
C GLY A 142 14.11 6.22 -5.69
N VAL A 143 15.24 6.65 -5.11
CA VAL A 143 15.26 7.31 -3.78
C VAL A 143 14.47 8.61 -3.79
N ALA A 144 14.70 9.47 -4.78
CA ALA A 144 13.97 10.73 -4.93
C ALA A 144 12.47 10.49 -5.15
N LEU A 145 12.11 9.51 -5.98
CA LEU A 145 10.72 9.16 -6.26
C LEU A 145 10.03 8.60 -5.02
N ALA A 146 10.70 7.79 -4.21
CA ALA A 146 10.16 7.28 -2.95
C ALA A 146 9.86 8.42 -1.96
N ALA A 147 10.75 9.42 -1.87
CA ALA A 147 10.52 10.58 -1.03
C ALA A 147 9.29 11.40 -1.50
N ILE A 148 9.20 11.67 -2.81
CA ILE A 148 8.04 12.36 -3.41
C ILE A 148 6.75 11.57 -3.15
N ALA A 149 6.80 10.25 -3.32
CA ALA A 149 5.67 9.36 -3.12
C ALA A 149 5.17 9.39 -1.66
N VAL A 150 6.05 9.12 -0.69
CA VAL A 150 5.71 9.13 0.74
C VAL A 150 5.15 10.49 1.20
N VAL A 151 5.76 11.59 0.75
CA VAL A 151 5.30 12.95 1.08
C VAL A 151 3.96 13.24 0.41
N GLY A 152 3.83 12.97 -0.89
CA GLY A 152 2.60 13.21 -1.64
C GLY A 152 1.41 12.44 -1.09
N GLU A 153 1.62 11.18 -0.72
CA GLU A 153 0.62 10.35 -0.06
C GLU A 153 0.26 10.91 1.31
N GLY A 154 1.26 11.30 2.12
CA GLY A 154 1.06 11.93 3.42
C GLY A 154 0.22 13.21 3.35
N VAL A 155 0.50 14.08 2.36
CA VAL A 155 -0.24 15.31 2.11
C VAL A 155 -1.68 15.02 1.68
N ALA A 156 -1.87 14.08 0.74
CA ALA A 156 -3.21 13.68 0.29
C ALA A 156 -4.07 13.18 1.45
N ASP A 157 -3.54 12.30 2.29
CA ASP A 157 -4.30 11.79 3.43
C ASP A 157 -4.53 12.86 4.50
N ALA A 158 -3.57 13.76 4.74
CA ALA A 158 -3.75 14.87 5.68
C ALA A 158 -4.84 15.85 5.21
N GLN A 159 -4.91 16.14 3.92
CA GLN A 159 -5.97 16.94 3.31
C GLN A 159 -7.34 16.28 3.52
N LEU A 160 -7.46 14.99 3.23
CA LEU A 160 -8.71 14.25 3.42
C LEU A 160 -9.12 14.18 4.89
N ARG A 161 -8.18 13.90 5.80
CA ARG A 161 -8.46 13.83 7.24
C ARG A 161 -8.98 15.17 7.77
N ARG A 162 -8.34 16.28 7.41
CA ARG A 162 -8.80 17.63 7.80
C ARG A 162 -10.18 17.92 7.22
N PHE A 163 -10.40 17.59 5.95
CA PHE A 163 -11.70 17.76 5.32
C PHE A 163 -12.81 16.97 6.01
N VAL A 164 -12.56 15.71 6.39
CA VAL A 164 -13.57 14.86 7.04
C VAL A 164 -13.83 15.25 8.51
N ALA A 165 -12.83 15.81 9.19
CA ALA A 165 -12.95 16.23 10.59
C ALA A 165 -13.77 17.53 10.77
N ASP A 166 -13.88 18.35 9.72
CA ASP A 166 -14.67 19.57 9.74
C ASP A 166 -16.17 19.26 9.65
N SER A 167 -16.97 19.82 10.58
CA SER A 167 -18.42 19.63 10.57
C SER A 167 -19.10 20.38 9.42
N ALA A 168 -18.50 21.47 8.93
CA ALA A 168 -19.04 22.29 7.85
C ALA A 168 -19.02 21.57 6.49
N THR A 169 -18.12 20.60 6.32
CA THR A 169 -17.93 19.83 5.08
C THR A 169 -18.69 18.50 5.09
N ARG A 170 -19.46 18.21 6.14
CA ARG A 170 -20.17 16.94 6.29
C ARG A 170 -21.10 16.69 5.11
N GLY A 171 -20.98 15.52 4.49
CA GLY A 171 -21.74 15.13 3.30
C GLY A 171 -21.22 15.71 1.97
N GLN A 172 -20.22 16.59 2.00
CA GLN A 172 -19.64 17.18 0.79
C GLN A 172 -18.53 16.32 0.19
N VAL A 173 -18.16 16.62 -1.07
CA VAL A 173 -17.07 15.95 -1.79
C VAL A 173 -15.77 16.71 -1.57
N CYS A 174 -14.74 16.01 -1.07
CA CYS A 174 -13.41 16.58 -0.91
C CYS A 174 -12.82 16.97 -2.27
N ARG A 175 -12.50 18.25 -2.45
CA ARG A 175 -11.82 18.81 -3.62
C ARG A 175 -10.61 19.68 -3.24
N VAL A 176 -10.13 19.53 -2.01
CA VAL A 176 -9.07 20.36 -1.44
C VAL A 176 -7.71 19.86 -1.90
N GLY A 177 -6.87 20.77 -2.41
CA GLY A 177 -5.48 20.47 -2.77
C GLY A 177 -5.39 19.38 -3.85
N LEU A 178 -4.71 18.28 -3.54
CA LEU A 178 -4.48 17.17 -4.48
C LEU A 178 -5.79 16.48 -4.89
N TRP A 179 -6.81 16.53 -4.02
CA TRP A 179 -8.16 16.04 -4.32
C TRP A 179 -8.89 16.90 -5.38
N GLY A 180 -8.36 18.07 -5.74
CA GLY A 180 -8.86 18.82 -6.89
C GLY A 180 -8.33 18.32 -8.25
N TRP A 181 -7.25 17.53 -8.24
CA TRP A 181 -6.51 17.09 -9.42
C TRP A 181 -6.67 15.58 -9.70
N SER A 182 -6.85 14.81 -8.63
CA SER A 182 -7.18 13.39 -8.72
C SER A 182 -8.24 13.06 -7.67
N ARG A 183 -9.11 12.10 -7.98
CA ARG A 183 -10.10 11.59 -7.04
C ARG A 183 -9.51 10.65 -6.00
N HIS A 184 -8.35 10.07 -6.28
CA HIS A 184 -7.60 9.18 -5.37
C HIS A 184 -6.10 9.49 -5.42
N PRO A 185 -5.68 10.70 -5.03
CA PRO A 185 -4.29 11.12 -5.13
C PRO A 185 -3.38 10.32 -4.19
N ASN A 186 -3.90 9.90 -3.04
CA ASN A 186 -3.19 8.99 -2.13
C ASN A 186 -2.90 7.64 -2.79
N TYR A 187 -3.84 7.04 -3.50
CA TYR A 187 -3.58 5.79 -4.22
C TYR A 187 -2.55 5.96 -5.34
N PHE A 188 -2.53 7.11 -6.01
CA PHE A 188 -1.50 7.40 -7.00
C PHE A 188 -0.11 7.46 -6.39
N PHE A 189 0.06 8.15 -5.25
CA PHE A 189 1.34 8.24 -4.57
C PHE A 189 1.75 6.93 -3.89
N ASP A 190 0.79 6.12 -3.41
CA ASP A 190 1.09 4.76 -2.97
C ASP A 190 1.65 3.94 -4.14
N TRP A 191 0.97 3.90 -5.29
CA TRP A 191 1.47 3.27 -6.51
C TRP A 191 2.85 3.80 -6.94
N LEU A 192 3.09 5.10 -6.81
CA LEU A 192 4.37 5.71 -7.12
C LEU A 192 5.50 5.21 -6.21
N SER A 193 5.20 4.84 -4.96
CA SER A 193 6.14 4.17 -4.07
C SER A 193 6.56 2.81 -4.62
N TRP A 194 5.63 2.06 -5.21
CA TRP A 194 5.94 0.77 -5.86
C TRP A 194 6.80 0.93 -7.10
N CYS A 195 6.58 1.99 -7.90
CA CYS A 195 7.49 2.34 -8.98
C CYS A 195 8.89 2.69 -8.45
N ALA A 196 8.96 3.44 -7.35
CA ALA A 196 10.22 3.79 -6.71
C ALA A 196 10.97 2.55 -6.22
N PHE A 197 10.30 1.58 -5.59
CA PHE A 197 10.92 0.34 -5.13
C PHE A 197 11.54 -0.46 -6.28
N VAL A 198 10.87 -0.52 -7.43
CA VAL A 198 11.45 -1.13 -8.63
C VAL A 198 12.68 -0.38 -9.12
N LEU A 199 12.68 0.95 -9.13
CA LEU A 199 13.87 1.73 -9.51
C LEU A 199 15.07 1.50 -8.56
N LEU A 200 14.82 1.21 -7.28
CA LEU A 200 15.87 0.82 -6.33
C LEU A 200 16.48 -0.55 -6.66
N ALA A 201 15.71 -1.45 -7.28
CA ALA A 201 16.14 -2.79 -7.65
C ALA A 201 16.65 -2.89 -9.10
N LEU A 202 16.19 -2.02 -9.99
CA LEU A 202 16.38 -2.12 -11.44
C LEU A 202 17.85 -2.18 -11.89
N PRO A 203 18.80 -1.44 -11.26
CA PRO A 203 20.22 -1.54 -11.60
C PRO A 203 20.88 -2.87 -11.20
N SER A 204 20.24 -3.62 -10.29
CA SER A 204 20.78 -4.85 -9.74
C SER A 204 20.51 -6.05 -10.64
N PRO A 205 21.29 -7.14 -10.54
CA PRO A 205 21.02 -8.36 -11.28
C PRO A 205 19.58 -8.85 -11.04
N PHE A 206 18.85 -9.13 -12.12
CA PHE A 206 17.41 -9.49 -12.11
C PHE A 206 16.45 -8.38 -11.64
N GLY A 207 16.89 -7.13 -11.52
CA GLY A 207 16.05 -5.98 -11.15
C GLY A 207 14.78 -5.84 -12.00
N TRP A 208 14.87 -6.15 -13.29
CA TRP A 208 13.74 -6.12 -14.22
C TRP A 208 12.60 -7.09 -13.85
N ALA A 209 12.89 -8.19 -13.14
CA ALA A 209 11.87 -9.16 -12.73
C ALA A 209 10.91 -8.58 -11.68
N THR A 210 11.29 -7.48 -11.04
CA THR A 210 10.51 -6.83 -9.97
C THR A 210 9.44 -5.87 -10.49
N ILE A 211 9.39 -5.62 -11.82
CA ILE A 211 8.37 -4.79 -12.48
C ILE A 211 6.94 -5.31 -12.24
N GLY A 212 6.79 -6.59 -11.92
CA GLY A 212 5.50 -7.17 -11.51
C GLY A 212 4.87 -6.46 -10.32
N SER A 213 5.64 -5.92 -9.38
CA SER A 213 5.13 -5.28 -8.16
C SER A 213 4.23 -4.05 -8.43
N PRO A 214 4.69 -3.00 -9.14
CA PRO A 214 3.85 -1.84 -9.45
C PRO A 214 2.68 -2.18 -10.38
N LEU A 215 2.81 -3.19 -11.26
CA LEU A 215 1.70 -3.64 -12.12
C LEU A 215 0.59 -4.29 -11.30
N LEU A 216 0.97 -5.18 -10.37
CA LEU A 216 0.04 -5.86 -9.48
C LEU A 216 -0.65 -4.88 -8.53
N MET A 217 0.10 -3.92 -8.00
CA MET A 217 -0.47 -2.87 -7.15
C MET A 217 -1.39 -1.93 -7.92
N LEU A 218 -1.05 -1.56 -9.15
CA LEU A 218 -1.95 -0.79 -10.01
C LEU A 218 -3.27 -1.53 -10.23
N TYR A 219 -3.20 -2.84 -10.51
CA TYR A 219 -4.39 -3.68 -10.67
C TYR A 219 -5.25 -3.70 -9.39
N PHE A 220 -4.65 -3.91 -8.22
CA PHE A 220 -5.38 -3.90 -6.95
C PHE A 220 -6.05 -2.55 -6.67
N LEU A 221 -5.33 -1.44 -6.86
CA LEU A 221 -5.83 -0.09 -6.63
C LEU A 221 -6.97 0.27 -7.61
N LEU A 222 -6.85 -0.08 -8.89
CA LEU A 222 -7.85 0.30 -9.88
C LEU A 222 -9.07 -0.63 -9.93
N LYS A 223 -8.88 -1.94 -9.70
CA LYS A 223 -9.91 -2.95 -10.04
C LYS A 223 -10.45 -3.74 -8.86
N VAL A 224 -9.64 -4.02 -7.83
CA VAL A 224 -10.04 -4.98 -6.78
C VAL A 224 -10.46 -4.26 -5.51
N THR A 225 -9.56 -3.49 -4.91
CA THR A 225 -9.70 -3.03 -3.52
C THR A 225 -9.74 -1.53 -3.35
N GLY A 226 -9.30 -0.75 -4.34
CA GLY A 226 -9.17 0.70 -4.23
C GLY A 226 -10.38 1.47 -4.76
N ILE A 227 -10.27 1.97 -5.99
CA ILE A 227 -11.11 3.03 -6.56
C ILE A 227 -12.55 2.56 -6.74
N ALA A 228 -12.79 1.46 -7.45
CA ALA A 228 -14.14 1.05 -7.84
C ALA A 228 -15.10 0.89 -6.64
N ALA A 229 -14.66 0.20 -5.58
CA ALA A 229 -15.44 0.00 -4.37
C ALA A 229 -15.67 1.31 -3.60
N THR A 230 -14.62 2.13 -3.46
CA THR A 230 -14.69 3.42 -2.74
C THR A 230 -15.63 4.41 -3.45
N GLU A 231 -15.56 4.48 -4.79
CA GLU A 231 -16.41 5.38 -5.58
C GLU A 231 -17.87 4.92 -5.58
N ALA A 232 -18.15 3.61 -5.63
CA ALA A 232 -19.51 3.10 -5.54
C ALA A 232 -20.20 3.55 -4.23
N HIS A 233 -19.50 3.44 -3.10
CA HIS A 233 -20.00 3.91 -1.81
C HIS A 233 -20.12 5.45 -1.76
N ALA A 234 -19.19 6.17 -2.36
CA ALA A 234 -19.24 7.63 -2.43
C ALA A 234 -20.42 8.15 -3.27
N VAL A 235 -20.77 7.46 -4.37
CA VAL A 235 -21.97 7.76 -5.17
C VAL A 235 -23.24 7.48 -4.37
N GLN A 236 -23.30 6.37 -3.63
CA GLN A 236 -24.47 6.05 -2.79
C GLN A 236 -24.70 7.10 -1.70
N SER A 237 -23.63 7.61 -1.09
CA SER A 237 -23.71 8.57 0.02
C SER A 237 -23.86 10.03 -0.40
N ARG A 238 -23.28 10.44 -1.55
CA ARG A 238 -23.23 11.86 -1.99
C ARG A 238 -23.94 12.14 -3.31
N GLY A 239 -24.48 11.11 -3.97
CA GLY A 239 -25.32 11.23 -5.16
C GLY A 239 -24.65 12.01 -6.30
N GLU A 240 -25.41 12.95 -6.88
CA GLU A 240 -25.01 13.68 -8.08
C GLU A 240 -23.77 14.57 -7.87
N ALA A 241 -23.52 15.03 -6.64
CA ALA A 241 -22.32 15.81 -6.34
C ALA A 241 -21.04 15.00 -6.61
N TYR A 242 -21.05 13.69 -6.28
CA TYR A 242 -19.91 12.82 -6.56
C TYR A 242 -19.86 12.41 -8.03
N ARG A 243 -21.00 12.19 -8.69
CA ARG A 243 -21.01 11.94 -10.15
C ARG A 243 -20.44 13.11 -10.94
N ARG A 244 -20.76 14.35 -10.55
CA ARG A 244 -20.14 15.56 -11.12
C ARG A 244 -18.63 15.55 -10.92
N TYR A 245 -18.17 15.20 -9.72
CA TYR A 245 -16.73 15.05 -9.44
C TYR A 245 -16.06 13.97 -10.31
N GLN A 246 -16.74 12.86 -10.59
CA GLN A 246 -16.24 11.83 -11.50
C GLN A 246 -16.10 12.30 -12.95
N ARG A 247 -16.94 13.24 -13.40
CA ARG A 247 -16.86 13.81 -14.75
C ARG A 247 -15.76 14.86 -14.90
N GLU A 248 -15.47 15.60 -13.83
CA GLU A 248 -14.57 16.75 -13.87
C GLU A 248 -13.12 16.42 -13.48
N VAL A 249 -12.90 15.50 -12.55
CA VAL A 249 -11.59 15.26 -11.93
C VAL A 249 -11.10 13.87 -12.28
N SER A 250 -9.85 13.71 -12.69
CA SER A 250 -9.24 12.41 -13.03
C SER A 250 -9.36 11.40 -11.88
N ALA A 251 -9.61 10.13 -12.18
CA ALA A 251 -9.76 9.11 -11.14
C ALA A 251 -8.47 8.87 -10.33
N PHE A 252 -7.33 8.83 -11.01
CA PHE A 252 -6.08 8.30 -10.46
C PHE A 252 -4.91 9.25 -10.68
N VAL A 253 -4.54 9.51 -11.94
CA VAL A 253 -3.43 10.40 -12.27
C VAL A 253 -3.81 11.85 -11.95
N PRO A 254 -3.01 12.61 -11.16
CA PRO A 254 -3.27 14.03 -10.89
C PRO A 254 -3.18 14.87 -12.17
N TRP A 255 -4.34 15.19 -12.75
CA TRP A 255 -4.46 16.01 -13.95
C TRP A 255 -5.32 17.23 -13.70
N PRO A 256 -5.13 18.32 -14.47
CA PRO A 256 -6.01 19.48 -14.41
C PRO A 256 -7.48 19.04 -14.62
N PRO A 257 -8.42 19.53 -13.81
CA PRO A 257 -9.82 19.14 -13.93
C PRO A 257 -10.42 19.64 -15.24
N HIS A 258 -11.20 18.79 -15.89
CA HIS A 258 -12.01 19.15 -17.04
C HIS A 258 -13.19 19.99 -16.57
N ARG A 259 -13.11 21.31 -16.77
CA ARG A 259 -14.28 22.18 -16.66
C ARG A 259 -15.05 22.03 -17.96
N GLY A 260 -16.21 21.39 -17.91
CA GLY A 260 -17.16 21.44 -19.02
C GLY A 260 -17.48 22.91 -19.29
N SER A 261 -17.24 23.36 -20.53
CA SER A 261 -17.81 24.59 -21.08
C SER A 261 -19.33 24.51 -21.10
#